data_AF-A0A2N5PIB8-F1
#
_entry.id   AF-A0A2N5PIB8-F1
#
_cell.length_a   1.000
_cell.length_b   1.000
_cell.length_c   1.000
_cell.angle_alpha   90.00
_cell.angle_beta   90.00
_cell.angle_gamma   90.00
#
_symmetry.space_group_name_H-M   'P 1'
#
loop_
_entity.id
_entity.type
_entity.pdbx_description
1 polymer ?
#
loop_
_entity_poly.entity_id
_entity_poly.type
_entity_poly.pdbx_seq_one_letter_code
_entity_poly.pdbx_strand_id
1 'polypeptide(L)'
;MQNMIFVLYPLFCILLPCMLYVLIQTKGFHRRTNFIHMIWVFIFLYYVYLVLETTGIGTIWKIGLYPGMKLQEEINLIPFRDGISLSMILNVVMFMPLGFLLPLLWKEYQSLVRTAIIGFCFSCGIEFCQLFNRRVSDVDDLLMNTLGAILGWLIWIVFYRITHLKYGRRNQGFGGKEGAVYLALSLVGQFFLYNWRWMI
;
A
#
# COMPACT_ATOMS: atom_id res chain seq x y z
N MET A 1 -15.19 -10.78 -20.71
CA MET A 1 -15.46 -9.36 -20.38
C MET A 1 -15.63 -9.15 -18.88
N GLN A 2 -16.46 -9.93 -18.17
CA GLN A 2 -16.60 -9.83 -16.70
C GLN A 2 -15.27 -9.91 -15.93
N ASN A 3 -14.39 -10.87 -16.26
CA ASN A 3 -13.08 -11.01 -15.59
C ASN A 3 -12.16 -9.77 -15.75
N MET A 4 -12.31 -9.01 -16.84
CA MET A 4 -11.54 -7.78 -17.02
C MET A 4 -12.06 -6.65 -16.13
N ILE A 5 -13.36 -6.56 -15.93
CA ILE A 5 -13.98 -5.53 -15.09
C ILE A 5 -13.53 -5.69 -13.63
N PHE A 6 -13.47 -6.92 -13.12
CA PHE A 6 -13.00 -7.21 -11.76
C PHE A 6 -11.55 -6.78 -11.49
N VAL A 7 -10.70 -6.72 -12.52
CA VAL A 7 -9.30 -6.25 -12.40
C VAL A 7 -9.19 -4.75 -12.66
N LEU A 8 -9.85 -4.25 -13.71
CA LEU A 8 -9.69 -2.87 -14.16
C LEU A 8 -10.36 -1.87 -13.22
N TYR A 9 -11.50 -2.22 -12.63
CA TYR A 9 -12.23 -1.31 -11.74
C TYR A 9 -11.49 -0.97 -10.43
N PRO A 10 -11.01 -1.93 -9.62
CA PRO A 10 -10.24 -1.60 -8.42
C PRO A 10 -8.91 -0.91 -8.76
N LEU A 11 -8.25 -1.32 -9.84
CA LEU A 11 -7.06 -0.61 -10.33
C LEU A 11 -7.37 0.86 -10.67
N PHE A 12 -8.52 1.13 -11.30
CA PHE A 12 -8.98 2.49 -11.58
C PHE A 12 -9.24 3.29 -10.30
N CYS A 13 -9.85 2.69 -9.28
CA CYS A 13 -10.10 3.34 -7.98
C CYS A 13 -8.80 3.80 -7.29
N ILE A 14 -7.69 3.08 -7.51
CA ILE A 14 -6.35 3.46 -7.01
C ILE A 14 -5.68 4.51 -7.91
N LEU A 15 -5.71 4.29 -9.23
CA LEU A 15 -5.01 5.16 -10.17
C LEU A 15 -5.65 6.54 -10.26
N LEU A 16 -6.98 6.65 -10.26
CA LEU A 16 -7.69 7.92 -10.41
C LEU A 16 -7.24 9.02 -9.42
N PRO A 17 -7.29 8.81 -8.09
CA PRO A 17 -6.85 9.84 -7.14
C PRO A 17 -5.35 10.15 -7.25
N CYS A 18 -4.53 9.14 -7.53
CA CYS A 18 -3.08 9.31 -7.71
C CYS A 18 -2.76 10.14 -8.97
N MET A 19 -3.49 9.93 -10.08
CA MET A 19 -3.33 10.72 -11.30
C MET A 19 -3.84 12.15 -11.13
N LEU A 20 -4.94 12.36 -10.39
CA LEU A 20 -5.39 13.70 -10.02
C LEU A 20 -4.33 14.44 -9.20
N TYR A 21 -3.67 13.77 -8.25
CA TYR A 21 -2.55 14.33 -7.51
C TYR A 21 -1.40 14.77 -8.42
N VAL A 22 -0.99 13.93 -9.39
CA VAL A 22 0.05 14.28 -10.39
C VAL A 22 -0.37 15.50 -11.21
N LEU A 23 -1.63 15.57 -11.66
CA LEU A 23 -2.15 16.70 -12.43
C LEU A 23 -2.16 18.00 -11.60
N ILE A 24 -2.57 17.95 -10.34
CA ILE A 24 -2.56 19.10 -9.43
C ILE A 24 -1.12 19.58 -9.20
N GLN A 25 -0.17 18.68 -8.98
CA GLN A 25 1.22 19.05 -8.76
C GLN A 25 1.87 19.67 -10.00
N THR A 26 1.60 19.13 -11.19
CA THR A 26 2.22 19.59 -12.44
C THR A 26 1.56 20.83 -13.04
N LYS A 27 0.22 20.90 -13.02
CA LYS A 27 -0.54 22.01 -13.61
C LYS A 27 -0.91 23.09 -12.61
N GLY A 28 -1.26 22.72 -11.37
CA GLY A 28 -1.68 23.66 -10.33
C GLY A 28 -0.48 24.30 -9.62
N PHE A 29 0.45 23.48 -9.13
CA PHE A 29 1.63 23.96 -8.41
C PHE A 29 2.89 24.11 -9.28
N HIS A 30 2.77 23.90 -10.60
CA HIS A 30 3.87 24.00 -11.56
C HIS A 30 5.14 23.21 -11.19
N ARG A 31 5.00 22.13 -10.42
CA ARG A 31 6.13 21.26 -10.05
C ARG A 31 6.53 20.41 -11.24
N ARG A 32 7.84 20.24 -11.42
CA ARG A 32 8.40 19.38 -12.46
C ARG A 32 8.60 17.97 -11.91
N THR A 33 8.26 16.99 -12.73
CA THR A 33 8.66 15.59 -12.58
C THR A 33 9.20 15.11 -13.92
N ASN A 34 9.78 13.91 -13.96
CA ASN A 34 10.30 13.33 -15.19
C ASN A 34 9.59 12.00 -15.54
N PHE A 35 9.64 11.64 -16.82
CA PHE A 35 8.93 10.47 -17.34
C PHE A 35 9.39 9.14 -16.74
N ILE A 36 10.69 9.01 -16.43
CA ILE A 36 11.24 7.78 -15.83
C ILE A 36 10.68 7.58 -14.42
N HIS A 37 10.63 8.63 -13.62
CA HIS A 37 10.01 8.60 -12.29
C HIS A 37 8.54 8.20 -12.38
N MET A 38 7.79 8.75 -13.35
CA MET A 38 6.40 8.39 -13.58
C MET A 38 6.21 6.89 -13.89
N ILE A 39 7.07 6.29 -14.72
CA ILE A 39 7.02 4.84 -14.98
C ILE A 39 7.17 4.05 -13.67
N TRP A 40 8.15 4.41 -12.84
CA TRP A 40 8.35 3.71 -11.58
C TRP A 40 7.21 3.93 -10.58
N VAL A 41 6.62 5.12 -10.54
CA VAL A 41 5.40 5.39 -9.76
C VAL A 41 4.25 4.50 -10.23
N PHE A 42 4.06 4.32 -11.54
CA PHE A 42 3.04 3.40 -12.06
C PHE A 42 3.31 1.94 -11.64
N ILE A 43 4.55 1.47 -11.71
CA ILE A 43 4.93 0.13 -11.22
C ILE A 43 4.64 0.00 -9.72
N PHE A 44 4.97 1.02 -8.94
CA PHE A 44 4.69 1.08 -7.52
C PHE A 44 3.18 1.05 -7.22
N LEU A 45 2.37 1.82 -7.94
CA LEU A 45 0.91 1.83 -7.78
C LEU A 45 0.27 0.49 -8.19
N TYR A 46 0.79 -0.16 -9.24
CA TYR A 46 0.35 -1.50 -9.60
C TYR A 46 0.70 -2.53 -8.53
N TYR A 47 1.89 -2.44 -7.94
CA TYR A 47 2.25 -3.24 -6.76
C TYR A 47 1.28 -2.99 -5.59
N VAL A 48 1.00 -1.73 -5.27
CA VAL A 48 0.05 -1.36 -4.19
C VAL A 48 -1.33 -1.96 -4.47
N TYR A 49 -1.80 -1.91 -5.73
CA TYR A 49 -3.03 -2.59 -6.14
C TYR A 49 -3.01 -4.09 -5.81
N LEU A 50 -1.93 -4.81 -6.15
CA LEU A 50 -1.79 -6.23 -5.84
C LEU A 50 -1.83 -6.51 -4.33
N VAL A 51 -1.21 -5.66 -3.51
CA VAL A 51 -1.26 -5.79 -2.05
C VAL A 51 -2.67 -5.59 -1.53
N LEU A 52 -3.36 -4.53 -1.96
CA LEU A 52 -4.73 -4.23 -1.50
C LEU A 52 -5.73 -5.32 -1.91
N GLU A 53 -5.53 -5.92 -3.10
CA GLU A 53 -6.37 -7.02 -3.55
C GLU A 53 -6.09 -8.32 -2.80
N THR A 54 -4.81 -8.64 -2.57
CA THR A 54 -4.41 -9.85 -1.84
C THR A 54 -4.85 -9.79 -0.37
N THR A 55 -4.68 -8.63 0.28
CA THR A 55 -5.13 -8.39 1.66
C THR A 55 -6.65 -8.29 1.78
N GLY A 56 -7.36 -8.19 0.66
CA GLY A 56 -8.82 -8.07 0.61
C GLY A 56 -9.31 -6.92 1.48
N ILE A 57 -8.81 -5.72 1.22
CA ILE A 57 -9.20 -4.49 1.92
C ILE A 57 -10.73 -4.31 1.95
N GLY A 58 -11.27 -3.85 3.09
CA GLY A 58 -12.69 -3.53 3.19
C GLY A 58 -13.05 -2.21 2.51
N THR A 59 -14.32 -2.04 2.16
CA THR A 59 -14.83 -0.82 1.52
C THR A 59 -16.10 -0.34 2.19
N ILE A 60 -16.38 0.96 2.07
CA ILE A 60 -17.54 1.59 2.69
C ILE A 60 -18.87 0.96 2.20
N TRP A 61 -18.87 0.41 0.98
CA TRP A 61 -20.01 -0.25 0.35
C TRP A 61 -20.35 -1.62 0.92
N LYS A 62 -19.57 -2.10 1.90
CA LYS A 62 -19.87 -3.31 2.68
C LYS A 62 -20.55 -3.01 4.02
N ILE A 63 -20.65 -1.74 4.41
CA ILE A 63 -21.35 -1.31 5.62
C ILE A 63 -22.82 -1.72 5.55
N GLY A 64 -23.33 -2.33 6.62
CA GLY A 64 -24.73 -2.74 6.75
C GLY A 64 -25.11 -4.03 6.01
N LEU A 65 -24.19 -4.66 5.28
CA LEU A 65 -24.44 -5.97 4.64
C LEU A 65 -24.49 -7.13 5.64
N TYR A 66 -23.91 -6.94 6.82
CA TYR A 66 -23.74 -7.99 7.82
C TYR A 66 -24.42 -7.59 9.13
N PRO A 67 -25.74 -7.78 9.26
CA PRO A 67 -26.46 -7.51 10.50
C PRO A 67 -25.91 -8.41 11.63
N GLY A 68 -25.67 -7.83 12.80
CA GLY A 68 -25.17 -8.55 13.98
C GLY A 68 -23.65 -8.60 14.17
N MET A 69 -22.88 -7.71 13.53
CA MET A 69 -21.44 -7.57 13.79
C MET A 69 -21.17 -7.28 15.29
N LYS A 70 -20.45 -8.18 15.94
CA LYS A 70 -19.82 -7.92 17.25
C LYS A 70 -18.35 -7.65 17.00
N LEU A 71 -17.98 -6.36 17.00
CA LEU A 71 -16.60 -5.91 16.76
C LEU A 71 -15.56 -6.64 17.63
N GLN A 72 -15.96 -7.09 18.83
CA GLN A 72 -15.07 -7.74 19.81
C GLN A 72 -14.61 -9.14 19.40
N GLU A 73 -15.34 -9.84 18.53
CA GLU A 73 -14.96 -11.19 18.06
C GLU A 73 -14.09 -11.12 16.79
N GLU A 74 -13.96 -9.94 16.18
CA GLU A 74 -13.26 -9.71 14.90
C GLU A 74 -11.94 -8.91 15.08
N ILE A 75 -11.47 -8.71 16.32
CA ILE A 75 -10.20 -8.02 16.59
C ILE A 75 -9.32 -8.92 17.46
N ASN A 76 -8.20 -9.39 16.90
CA ASN A 76 -7.16 -10.07 17.67
C ASN A 76 -6.09 -9.05 18.08
N LEU A 77 -6.05 -8.70 19.37
CA LEU A 77 -5.05 -7.78 19.94
C LEU A 77 -3.86 -8.50 20.58
N ILE A 78 -3.93 -9.82 20.75
CA ILE A 78 -2.86 -10.59 21.40
C ILE A 78 -1.94 -11.11 20.30
N PRO A 79 -0.71 -10.58 20.20
CA PRO A 79 0.21 -10.99 19.16
C PRO A 79 0.65 -12.44 19.38
N PHE A 80 0.71 -13.20 18.30
CA PHE A 80 1.17 -14.59 18.22
C PHE A 80 0.38 -15.56 19.07
N ARG A 81 -0.90 -15.28 19.34
CA ARG A 81 -1.77 -16.13 20.16
C ARG A 81 -1.76 -17.58 19.67
N ASP A 82 -1.82 -17.77 18.36
CA ASP A 82 -1.87 -19.07 17.70
C ASP A 82 -0.52 -19.49 17.09
N GLY A 83 0.56 -18.77 17.42
CA GLY A 83 1.91 -18.99 16.89
C GLY A 83 2.14 -18.37 15.51
N ILE A 84 3.22 -18.80 14.83
CA ILE A 84 3.57 -18.30 13.48
C ILE A 84 2.96 -19.22 12.43
N SER A 85 2.11 -18.66 11.57
CA SER A 85 1.46 -19.37 10.47
C SER A 85 2.11 -19.08 9.12
N LEU A 86 1.75 -19.87 8.09
CA LEU A 86 2.18 -19.60 6.72
C LEU A 86 1.65 -18.26 6.20
N SER A 87 0.44 -17.85 6.59
CA SER A 87 -0.13 -16.56 6.16
C SER A 87 0.68 -15.38 6.68
N MET A 88 1.16 -15.45 7.93
CA MET A 88 2.06 -14.45 8.50
C MET A 88 3.35 -14.30 7.69
N ILE A 89 3.96 -15.41 7.28
CA ILE A 89 5.17 -15.40 6.43
C ILE A 89 4.87 -14.79 5.07
N LEU A 90 3.72 -15.10 4.47
CA LEU A 90 3.30 -14.53 3.19
C LEU A 90 3.06 -13.01 3.30
N ASN A 91 2.54 -12.53 4.43
CA ASN A 91 2.38 -11.11 4.72
C ASN A 91 3.73 -10.37 4.77
N VAL A 92 4.73 -10.98 5.42
CA VAL A 92 6.12 -10.47 5.38
C VAL A 92 6.62 -10.37 3.93
N VAL A 93 6.51 -11.45 3.16
CA VAL A 93 7.00 -11.50 1.76
C VAL A 93 6.30 -10.47 0.88
N MET A 94 4.98 -10.32 1.04
CA MET A 94 4.16 -9.34 0.30
C MET A 94 4.57 -7.89 0.57
N PHE A 95 5.02 -7.57 1.79
CA PHE A 95 5.47 -6.23 2.17
C PHE A 95 6.96 -5.94 1.93
N MET A 96 7.78 -6.96 1.65
CA MET A 96 9.20 -6.74 1.27
C MET A 96 9.35 -5.81 0.05
N PRO A 97 8.57 -5.95 -1.04
CA PRO A 97 8.64 -4.99 -2.15
C PRO A 97 8.33 -3.55 -1.74
N LEU A 98 7.42 -3.30 -0.80
CA LEU A 98 7.17 -1.94 -0.26
C LEU A 98 8.44 -1.36 0.36
N GLY A 99 9.06 -2.13 1.24
CA GLY A 99 10.30 -1.76 1.92
C GLY A 99 11.47 -1.51 0.97
N PHE A 100 11.49 -2.22 -0.16
CA PHE A 100 12.51 -2.07 -1.20
C PHE A 100 12.26 -0.86 -2.11
N LEU A 101 11.02 -0.69 -2.58
CA LEU A 101 10.66 0.31 -3.59
C LEU A 101 10.63 1.73 -3.02
N LEU A 102 10.22 1.91 -1.75
CA LEU A 102 10.18 3.23 -1.10
C LEU A 102 11.54 3.96 -1.15
N PRO A 103 12.65 3.42 -0.62
CA PRO A 103 13.96 4.07 -0.65
C PRO A 103 14.59 4.09 -2.05
N LEU A 104 14.14 3.23 -2.96
CA LEU A 104 14.54 3.27 -4.38
C LEU A 104 13.94 4.50 -5.08
N LEU A 105 12.69 4.83 -4.78
CA LEU A 105 11.93 5.89 -5.44
C LEU A 105 12.11 7.26 -4.79
N TRP A 106 12.13 7.32 -3.45
CA TRP A 106 12.21 8.57 -2.71
C TRP A 106 13.36 8.55 -1.71
N LYS A 107 14.23 9.56 -1.79
CA LYS A 107 15.41 9.70 -0.95
C LYS A 107 15.07 9.73 0.54
N GLU A 108 13.90 10.26 0.88
CA GLU A 108 13.44 10.43 2.25
C GLU A 108 13.14 9.12 2.95
N TYR A 109 12.88 8.03 2.21
CA TYR A 109 12.66 6.71 2.77
C TYR A 109 13.95 5.87 2.84
N GLN A 110 15.11 6.40 2.44
CA GLN A 110 16.39 5.72 2.65
C GLN A 110 16.73 5.52 4.13
N SER A 111 16.02 6.18 5.06
CA SER A 111 16.05 5.87 6.48
C SER A 111 15.17 4.66 6.81
N LEU A 112 15.74 3.66 7.48
CA LEU A 112 15.01 2.49 7.96
C LEU A 112 13.78 2.89 8.79
N VAL A 113 13.94 3.83 9.73
CA VAL A 113 12.86 4.28 10.62
C VAL A 113 11.70 4.86 9.80
N ARG A 114 11.99 5.69 8.80
CA ARG A 114 10.95 6.28 7.96
C ARG A 114 10.24 5.22 7.10
N THR A 115 10.98 4.27 6.53
CA THR A 115 10.37 3.16 5.78
C THR A 115 9.51 2.28 6.67
N ALA A 116 9.98 1.94 7.87
CA ALA A 116 9.22 1.14 8.84
C ALA A 116 7.95 1.85 9.28
N ILE A 117 8.01 3.15 9.60
CA ILE A 117 6.81 3.94 9.95
C ILE A 117 5.80 3.97 8.81
N ILE A 118 6.24 4.18 7.56
CA ILE A 118 5.33 4.19 6.42
C ILE A 118 4.73 2.80 6.17
N GLY A 119 5.52 1.74 6.27
CA GLY A 119 5.04 0.36 6.18
C GLY A 119 3.99 0.05 7.26
N PHE A 120 4.27 0.43 8.51
CA PHE A 120 3.35 0.30 9.63
C PHE A 120 2.05 1.08 9.40
N CYS A 121 2.14 2.37 9.03
CA CYS A 121 0.96 3.20 8.79
C CYS A 121 0.12 2.66 7.62
N PHE A 122 0.75 2.17 6.56
CA PHE A 122 0.04 1.58 5.43
C PHE A 122 -0.67 0.29 5.83
N SER A 123 0.02 -0.62 6.53
CA SER A 123 -0.60 -1.84 7.06
C SER A 123 -1.73 -1.54 8.04
N CYS A 124 -1.54 -0.59 8.94
CA CYS A 124 -2.58 -0.16 9.89
C CYS A 124 -3.81 0.41 9.16
N GLY A 125 -3.61 1.09 8.04
CA GLY A 125 -4.70 1.56 7.18
C GLY A 125 -5.47 0.40 6.52
N ILE A 126 -4.78 -0.66 6.10
CA ILE A 126 -5.40 -1.88 5.56
C ILE A 126 -6.25 -2.57 6.64
N GLU A 127 -5.66 -2.82 7.82
CA GLU A 127 -6.35 -3.41 8.98
C GLU A 127 -7.60 -2.60 9.36
N PHE A 128 -7.46 -1.27 9.45
CA PHE A 128 -8.59 -0.39 9.72
C PHE A 128 -9.71 -0.54 8.69
N CYS A 129 -9.37 -0.65 7.41
CA CYS A 129 -10.37 -0.83 6.35
C CYS A 129 -11.03 -2.23 6.41
N GLN A 130 -10.33 -3.26 6.87
CA GLN A 130 -10.87 -4.62 6.99
C GLN A 130 -11.98 -4.76 8.06
N LEU A 131 -12.00 -3.86 9.07
CA LEU A 131 -13.12 -3.77 10.03
C LEU A 131 -14.50 -3.61 9.35
N PHE A 132 -14.53 -3.12 8.10
CA PHE A 132 -15.76 -2.90 7.34
C PHE A 132 -16.20 -4.12 6.50
N ASN A 133 -15.45 -5.23 6.49
CA ASN A 133 -15.75 -6.41 5.66
C ASN A 133 -15.74 -7.76 6.41
N ARG A 134 -15.82 -7.75 7.75
CA ARG A 134 -15.76 -8.93 8.65
C ARG A 134 -14.48 -9.75 8.58
N ARG A 135 -13.39 -9.22 8.03
CA ARG A 135 -12.09 -9.84 8.23
C ARG A 135 -11.64 -9.53 9.64
N VAL A 136 -11.07 -10.53 10.30
CA VAL A 136 -10.45 -10.35 11.61
C VAL A 136 -9.29 -9.39 11.41
N SER A 137 -9.36 -8.21 12.01
CA SER A 137 -8.19 -7.33 12.07
C SER A 137 -7.23 -7.93 13.06
N ASP A 138 -6.01 -8.20 12.61
CA ASP A 138 -5.03 -8.97 13.35
C ASP A 138 -3.78 -8.13 13.60
N VAL A 139 -3.43 -7.97 14.88
CA VAL A 139 -2.16 -7.34 15.26
C VAL A 139 -0.98 -8.12 14.66
N ASP A 140 -1.11 -9.43 14.46
CA ASP A 140 -0.08 -10.23 13.81
C ASP A 140 0.13 -9.82 12.35
N ASP A 141 -0.94 -9.53 11.59
CA ASP A 141 -0.82 -9.06 10.21
C ASP A 141 -0.13 -7.69 10.14
N LEU A 142 -0.49 -6.79 11.06
CA LEU A 142 0.18 -5.49 11.21
C LEU A 142 1.69 -5.63 11.48
N LEU A 143 2.05 -6.51 12.42
CA LEU A 143 3.45 -6.75 12.79
C LEU A 143 4.22 -7.42 11.66
N MET A 144 3.62 -8.41 10.98
CA MET A 144 4.23 -9.15 9.87
C MET A 144 4.45 -8.28 8.65
N ASN A 145 3.48 -7.46 8.28
CA ASN A 145 3.60 -6.50 7.20
C ASN A 145 4.69 -5.46 7.50
N THR A 146 4.75 -4.97 8.75
CA THR A 146 5.80 -4.04 9.18
C THR A 146 7.19 -4.69 9.13
N LEU A 147 7.31 -5.95 9.56
CA LEU A 147 8.54 -6.73 9.44
C LEU A 147 8.93 -6.91 7.96
N GLY A 148 7.96 -7.19 7.08
CA GLY A 148 8.16 -7.22 5.63
C GLY A 148 8.80 -5.95 5.09
N ALA A 149 8.27 -4.78 5.48
CA ALA A 149 8.84 -3.49 5.08
C ALA A 149 10.27 -3.28 5.58
N ILE A 150 10.58 -3.71 6.81
CA ILE A 150 11.94 -3.67 7.38
C ILE A 150 12.88 -4.56 6.57
N LEU A 151 12.50 -5.82 6.31
CA LEU A 151 13.32 -6.77 5.56
C LEU A 151 13.51 -6.33 4.10
N GLY A 152 12.48 -5.77 3.48
CA GLY A 152 12.55 -5.14 2.15
C GLY A 152 13.56 -4.00 2.08
N TRP A 153 13.58 -3.15 3.11
CA TRP A 153 14.57 -2.07 3.22
C TRP A 153 15.99 -2.62 3.39
N LEU A 154 16.16 -3.70 4.16
CA LEU A 154 17.46 -4.38 4.29
C LEU A 154 17.92 -4.98 2.94
N ILE A 155 17.02 -5.54 2.14
CA ILE A 155 17.36 -5.99 0.78
C ILE A 155 17.80 -4.79 -0.07
N TRP A 156 17.10 -3.66 0.04
CA TRP A 156 17.47 -2.44 -0.66
C TRP A 156 18.86 -1.93 -0.25
N ILE A 157 19.24 -1.98 1.03
CA ILE A 157 20.57 -1.52 1.45
C ILE A 157 21.69 -2.37 0.83
N VAL A 158 21.49 -3.69 0.73
CA VAL A 158 22.44 -4.60 0.11
C VAL A 158 22.53 -4.31 -1.38
N PHE A 159 21.37 -4.18 -2.05
CA PHE A 159 21.29 -3.84 -3.47
C PHE A 159 21.96 -2.50 -3.80
N TYR A 160 21.71 -1.47 -2.98
CA TYR A 160 22.31 -0.14 -3.12
C TYR A 160 23.85 -0.20 -3.00
N ARG A 161 24.36 -0.98 -2.04
CA ARG A 161 25.80 -1.16 -1.84
C ARG A 161 26.47 -1.87 -3.01
N ILE A 162 25.84 -2.89 -3.58
CA ILE A 162 26.38 -3.67 -4.71
C ILE A 162 26.37 -2.86 -5.99
N THR A 163 25.25 -2.22 -6.29
CA THR A 163 25.05 -1.53 -7.57
C THR A 163 25.65 -0.12 -7.61
N HIS A 164 26.03 0.42 -6.44
CA HIS A 164 26.43 1.81 -6.26
C HIS A 164 25.47 2.80 -6.95
N LEU A 165 24.19 2.45 -7.02
CA LEU A 165 23.16 3.27 -7.65
C LEU A 165 23.05 4.60 -6.90
N LYS A 166 23.80 5.60 -7.35
CA LYS A 166 23.63 6.97 -6.85
C LYS A 166 22.19 7.37 -7.12
N TYR A 167 21.51 7.90 -6.10
CA TYR A 167 20.21 8.55 -6.29
C TYR A 167 20.43 9.73 -7.25
N GLY A 168 20.29 9.43 -8.54
CA GLY A 168 20.67 10.33 -9.61
C GLY A 168 19.55 11.32 -9.89
N ARG A 169 19.87 12.35 -10.68
CA ARG A 169 18.93 13.35 -11.24
C ARG A 169 17.68 12.75 -11.95
N ARG A 170 17.55 11.42 -12.03
CA ARG A 170 16.46 10.63 -12.61
C ARG A 170 15.23 10.45 -11.69
N ASN A 171 15.30 10.72 -10.38
CA ASN A 171 14.10 10.78 -9.53
C ASN A 171 13.84 12.23 -9.11
N GLN A 172 13.09 12.95 -9.94
CA GLN A 172 12.53 14.27 -9.61
C GLN A 172 11.08 14.09 -9.20
N GLY A 173 10.86 13.49 -8.02
CA GLY A 173 9.53 13.42 -7.43
C GLY A 173 9.01 14.79 -7.00
N PHE A 174 7.74 14.86 -6.60
CA PHE A 174 7.13 16.09 -6.09
C PHE A 174 7.57 16.46 -4.68
N GLY A 175 8.41 15.64 -4.03
CA GLY A 175 9.02 15.90 -2.73
C GLY A 175 8.90 14.71 -1.77
N GLY A 176 9.47 14.84 -0.58
CA GLY A 176 9.64 13.70 0.34
C GLY A 176 8.42 13.08 1.00
N LYS A 177 7.23 13.65 0.76
CA LYS A 177 5.96 13.07 1.23
C LYS A 177 5.23 12.28 0.16
N GLU A 178 5.73 12.30 -1.09
CA GLU A 178 5.01 11.80 -2.25
C GLU A 178 4.64 10.31 -2.13
N GLY A 179 5.57 9.44 -1.71
CA GLY A 179 5.26 8.01 -1.53
C GLY A 179 4.13 7.76 -0.51
N ALA A 180 4.14 8.49 0.61
CA ALA A 180 3.08 8.43 1.61
C ALA A 180 1.72 8.91 1.06
N VAL A 181 1.73 9.96 0.24
CA VAL A 181 0.52 10.46 -0.43
C VAL A 181 -0.04 9.41 -1.38
N TYR A 182 0.78 8.74 -2.19
CA TYR A 182 0.30 7.67 -3.08
C TYR A 182 -0.33 6.51 -2.29
N LEU A 183 0.29 6.07 -1.20
CA LEU A 183 -0.26 5.00 -0.35
C LEU A 183 -1.60 5.41 0.27
N ALA A 184 -1.69 6.63 0.81
CA ALA A 184 -2.93 7.15 1.38
C ALA A 184 -4.05 7.30 0.35
N LEU A 185 -3.74 7.86 -0.83
CA LEU A 185 -4.71 8.00 -1.93
C LEU A 185 -5.16 6.65 -2.49
N SER A 186 -4.27 5.65 -2.51
CA SER A 186 -4.63 4.28 -2.89
C SER A 186 -5.62 3.67 -1.91
N LEU A 187 -5.39 3.82 -0.60
CA LEU A 187 -6.32 3.36 0.44
C LEU A 187 -7.67 4.07 0.34
N VAL A 188 -7.67 5.40 0.30
CA VAL A 188 -8.90 6.22 0.21
C VAL A 188 -9.66 5.92 -1.07
N GLY A 189 -8.96 5.86 -2.20
CA GLY A 189 -9.54 5.53 -3.50
C GLY A 189 -10.23 4.17 -3.47
N GLN A 190 -9.54 3.14 -2.98
CA GLN A 190 -10.11 1.81 -2.89
C GLN A 190 -11.27 1.75 -1.88
N PHE A 191 -11.12 2.36 -0.69
CA PHE A 191 -12.14 2.31 0.35
C PHE A 191 -13.47 2.99 -0.06
N PHE A 192 -13.39 4.17 -0.68
CA PHE A 192 -14.57 4.97 -1.03
C PHE A 192 -15.09 4.73 -2.45
N LEU A 193 -14.21 4.52 -3.44
CA LEU A 193 -14.63 4.46 -4.85
C LEU A 193 -14.98 3.05 -5.31
N TYR A 194 -14.42 1.99 -4.70
CA TYR A 194 -14.67 0.61 -5.14
C TYR A 194 -16.02 0.10 -4.62
N ASN A 195 -17.04 0.22 -5.47
CA ASN A 195 -18.38 -0.29 -5.23
C ASN A 195 -18.60 -1.62 -5.97
N TRP A 196 -18.36 -2.72 -5.26
CA TRP A 196 -18.51 -4.07 -5.78
C TRP A 196 -19.91 -4.37 -6.36
N ARG A 197 -20.97 -3.64 -5.95
CA ARG A 197 -22.34 -3.83 -6.43
C ARG A 197 -22.52 -3.51 -7.91
N TRP A 198 -21.63 -2.72 -8.50
CA TRP A 198 -21.67 -2.41 -9.94
C TRP A 198 -21.17 -3.57 -10.81
N MET A 199 -20.66 -4.65 -10.21
CA MET A 199 -20.07 -5.79 -10.90
C MET A 199 -20.88 -7.10 -10.76
N ILE A 200 -22.04 -7.05 -10.11
CA ILE A 200 -23.00 -8.15 -9.98
C ILE A 200 -24.04 -8.02 -11.09
#